data_AF-A0A937IGT6-F1
#
_entry.id   AF-A0A937IGT6-F1
#
_cell.length_a   1.000
_cell.length_b   1.000
_cell.length_c   1.000
_cell.angle_alpha   90.00
_cell.angle_beta   90.00
_cell.angle_gamma   90.00
#
_symmetry.space_group_name_H-M   'P 1'
#
loop_
_entity.id
_entity.type
_entity.pdbx_description
1 polymer ?
#
loop_
_entity_poly.entity_id
_entity_poly.type
_entity_poly.pdbx_seq_one_letter_code
_entity_poly.pdbx_strand_id
1 'polypeptide(L)'
;MPKSSIYAAVNSGIYAYGRSLNEELENTNVSVTVSLPGYVRTNIHQRSGLEHLTKKIPNWMWVSADKVVTETEKASIKGKSHVIPGFLYRITSIFFNLKITKIIWKTLNARK
;
A
#
# COMPACT_ATOMS: atom_id res chain seq x y z
N MET A 1 11.14 -5.40 1.78
CA MET A 1 11.35 -5.38 0.32
C MET A 1 12.86 -5.25 0.07
N PRO A 2 13.53 -6.32 -0.38
CA PRO A 2 14.96 -6.24 -0.72
C PRO A 2 15.18 -5.14 -1.76
N LYS A 3 16.24 -4.33 -1.60
CA LYS A 3 16.59 -3.22 -2.52
C LYS A 3 15.59 -2.04 -2.57
N SER A 4 14.76 -1.86 -1.54
CA SER A 4 13.85 -0.71 -1.40
C SER A 4 13.79 -0.16 0.03
N SER A 5 14.92 -0.20 0.76
CA SER A 5 15.00 0.19 2.17
C SER A 5 14.56 1.63 2.42
N ILE A 6 15.06 2.59 1.63
CA ILE A 6 14.68 4.01 1.74
C ILE A 6 13.19 4.21 1.49
N TYR A 7 12.66 3.62 0.40
CA TYR A 7 11.23 3.68 0.09
C TYR A 7 10.37 3.10 1.22
N ALA A 8 10.78 1.96 1.79
CA ALA A 8 10.07 1.34 2.89
C ALA A 8 10.12 2.20 4.15
N ALA A 9 11.28 2.75 4.50
CA ALA A 9 11.45 3.61 5.67
C ALA A 9 10.59 4.88 5.56
N VAL A 10 10.65 5.59 4.42
CA VAL A 10 9.87 6.81 4.18
C VAL A 10 8.37 6.53 4.27
N ASN A 11 7.85 5.50 3.58
CA ASN A 11 6.41 5.21 3.61
C ASN A 11 5.94 4.71 4.99
N SER A 12 6.80 4.03 5.75
CA SER A 12 6.49 3.66 7.14
C SER A 12 6.41 4.89 8.04
N GLY A 13 7.31 5.86 7.83
CA GLY A 13 7.29 7.16 8.49
C GLY A 13 6.03 7.96 8.16
N ILE A 14 5.63 8.02 6.88
CA ILE A 14 4.38 8.68 6.45
C ILE A 14 3.16 8.05 7.14
N TYR A 15 3.11 6.71 7.23
CA TYR A 15 2.02 6.03 7.92
C TYR A 15 1.96 6.34 9.41
N ALA A 16 3.10 6.27 10.11
CA ALA A 16 3.17 6.60 11.53
C ALA A 16 2.76 8.06 11.79
N TYR A 17 3.31 8.98 10.99
CA TYR A 17 3.01 10.41 11.07
C TYR A 17 1.53 10.71 10.82
N GLY A 18 0.98 10.23 9.71
CA GLY A 18 -0.42 10.50 9.36
C GLY A 18 -1.41 9.90 10.36
N ARG A 19 -1.08 8.75 10.98
CA ARG A 19 -1.88 8.19 12.07
C ARG A 19 -1.82 9.05 13.32
N SER A 20 -0.63 9.45 13.79
CA SER A 20 -0.50 10.36 14.95
C SER A 20 -1.29 11.65 14.75
N LEU A 21 -1.14 12.25 13.57
CA LEU A 21 -1.82 13.50 13.23
C LEU A 21 -3.35 13.34 13.19
N ASN A 22 -3.88 12.19 12.74
CA ASN A 22 -5.32 11.93 12.78
C ASN A 22 -5.85 11.90 14.24
N GLU A 23 -5.12 11.27 15.16
CA GLU A 23 -5.48 11.20 16.59
C GLU A 23 -5.38 12.57 17.25
N GLU A 24 -4.35 13.36 16.94
CA GLU A 24 -4.20 14.74 17.43
C GLU A 24 -5.36 15.66 17.00
N LEU A 25 -6.03 15.33 15.90
CA LEU A 25 -7.13 16.09 15.31
C LEU A 25 -8.52 15.54 15.67
N GLU A 26 -8.64 14.52 16.52
CA GLU A 26 -9.91 13.84 16.85
C GLU A 26 -11.02 14.82 17.33
N ASN A 27 -10.63 15.88 18.04
CA ASN A 27 -11.55 16.90 18.57
C ASN A 27 -11.77 18.09 17.62
N THR A 28 -11.38 17.96 16.35
CA THR A 28 -11.54 18.99 15.32
C THR A 28 -12.52 18.55 14.23
N ASN A 29 -12.79 19.43 13.26
CA ASN A 29 -13.54 19.11 12.06
C ASN A 29 -12.65 18.64 10.89
N VAL A 30 -11.36 18.36 11.15
CA VAL A 30 -10.38 17.91 10.16
C VAL A 30 -10.00 16.46 10.44
N SER A 31 -9.93 15.63 9.39
CA SER A 31 -9.43 14.26 9.50
C SER A 31 -8.29 14.00 8.51
N VAL A 32 -7.36 13.14 8.90
CA VAL A 32 -6.23 12.71 8.07
C VAL A 32 -6.35 11.22 7.77
N THR A 33 -6.28 10.85 6.49
CA THR A 33 -6.37 9.44 6.06
C THR A 33 -5.12 9.05 5.26
N VAL A 34 -4.45 7.98 5.69
CA VAL A 34 -3.32 7.41 4.97
C VAL A 34 -3.78 6.24 4.07
N SER A 35 -3.50 6.34 2.77
CA SER A 35 -3.74 5.27 1.81
C SER A 35 -2.53 4.34 1.69
N LEU A 36 -2.74 3.04 1.91
CA LEU A 36 -1.71 2.00 1.90
C LEU A 36 -1.95 0.98 0.76
N PRO A 37 -1.82 1.38 -0.51
CA PRO A 37 -2.09 0.49 -1.63
C PRO A 37 -0.97 -0.54 -1.84
N GLY A 38 -1.34 -1.65 -2.47
CA GLY A 38 -0.40 -2.62 -3.02
C GLY A 38 0.11 -2.25 -4.42
N TYR A 39 0.21 -3.22 -5.33
CA TYR A 39 0.58 -2.95 -6.72
C TYR A 39 -0.56 -2.22 -7.43
N VAL A 40 -0.33 -0.97 -7.84
CA VAL A 40 -1.31 -0.16 -8.57
C VAL A 40 -0.90 -0.03 -10.04
N ARG A 41 -1.86 -0.15 -10.96
CA ARG A 41 -1.63 0.07 -12.39
C ARG A 41 -1.42 1.56 -12.68
N THR A 42 -0.18 2.01 -12.53
CA THR A 42 0.29 3.36 -12.91
C THR A 42 1.67 3.29 -13.53
N ASN A 43 2.13 4.41 -14.08
CA ASN A 43 3.45 4.53 -14.72
C ASN A 43 4.63 4.54 -13.73
N ILE A 44 4.39 4.50 -12.41
CA ILE A 44 5.45 4.62 -11.40
C ILE A 44 6.45 3.47 -11.48
N HIS A 45 5.99 2.24 -11.76
CA HIS A 45 6.86 1.07 -11.86
C HIS A 45 7.83 1.21 -13.03
N GLN A 46 7.37 1.72 -14.17
CA GLN A 46 8.25 1.99 -15.31
C GLN A 46 9.25 3.09 -14.98
N ARG A 47 8.79 4.23 -14.44
CA ARG A 47 9.64 5.38 -14.09
C ARG A 47 10.69 5.07 -13.02
N SER A 48 10.41 4.13 -12.12
CA SER A 48 11.34 3.71 -11.06
C SER A 48 12.26 2.55 -11.48
N GLY A 49 12.31 2.18 -12.76
CA GLY A 49 13.13 1.05 -13.24
C GLY A 49 12.65 -0.33 -12.74
N LEU A 50 11.38 -0.41 -12.36
CA LEU A 50 10.70 -1.60 -11.85
C LEU A 50 9.74 -2.22 -12.88
N GLU A 51 9.91 -1.91 -14.17
CA GLU A 51 9.04 -2.42 -15.24
C GLU A 51 8.98 -3.96 -15.26
N HIS A 52 10.06 -4.66 -14.89
CA HIS A 52 10.05 -6.12 -14.76
C HIS A 52 8.95 -6.67 -13.83
N LEU A 53 8.45 -5.87 -12.87
CA LEU A 53 7.34 -6.25 -12.01
C LEU A 53 6.02 -6.35 -12.77
N THR A 54 5.79 -5.55 -13.82
CA THR A 54 4.56 -5.62 -14.62
C THR A 54 4.41 -6.97 -15.33
N LYS A 55 5.54 -7.62 -15.64
CA LYS A 55 5.59 -8.96 -16.26
C LYS A 55 5.56 -10.10 -15.23
N LYS A 56 6.16 -9.90 -14.05
CA LYS A 56 6.31 -10.95 -13.03
C LYS A 56 5.11 -11.08 -12.09
N ILE A 57 4.45 -9.97 -11.78
CA ILE A 57 3.35 -9.98 -10.81
C ILE A 57 2.04 -10.37 -11.52
N PRO A 58 1.34 -11.41 -11.05
CA PRO A 58 0.06 -11.84 -11.61
C PRO A 58 -0.98 -10.72 -11.70
N ASN A 59 -1.74 -10.68 -12.80
CA ASN A 59 -2.73 -9.64 -13.09
C ASN A 59 -3.78 -9.41 -12.00
N TRP A 60 -4.16 -10.46 -11.27
CA TRP A 60 -5.15 -10.38 -10.18
C TRP A 60 -4.63 -9.69 -8.91
N MET A 61 -3.31 -9.50 -8.79
CA MET A 61 -2.71 -8.75 -7.69
C MET A 61 -2.72 -7.23 -7.93
N TRP A 62 -2.95 -6.78 -9.16
CA TRP A 62 -2.92 -5.36 -9.49
C TRP A 62 -4.25 -4.68 -9.20
N VAL A 63 -4.20 -3.56 -8.49
CA VAL A 63 -5.34 -2.66 -8.23
C VAL A 63 -5.38 -1.56 -9.29
N SER A 64 -6.57 -1.17 -9.76
CA SER A 64 -6.71 0.01 -10.62
C SER A 64 -6.54 1.30 -9.81
N ALA A 65 -6.06 2.36 -10.45
CA ALA A 65 -5.96 3.68 -9.83
C ALA A 65 -7.32 4.18 -9.33
N ASP A 66 -8.37 4.03 -10.15
CA ASP A 66 -9.74 4.44 -9.80
C ASP A 66 -10.25 3.76 -8.52
N LYS A 67 -9.93 2.47 -8.35
CA LYS A 67 -10.31 1.72 -7.15
C LYS A 67 -9.56 2.23 -5.91
N VAL A 68 -8.27 2.54 -6.05
CA VAL A 68 -7.48 3.16 -4.97
C VAL A 68 -8.10 4.49 -4.56
N VAL A 69 -8.39 5.37 -5.52
CA VAL A 69 -9.00 6.68 -5.26
C VAL A 69 -10.36 6.53 -4.60
N THR A 70 -11.24 5.70 -5.17
CA THR A 70 -12.61 5.51 -4.67
C THR A 70 -12.63 4.94 -3.24
N GLU A 71 -11.78 3.95 -2.94
CA GLU A 71 -11.73 3.38 -1.58
C GLU A 71 -11.10 4.35 -0.59
N THR A 72 -10.12 5.14 -1.01
CA THR A 72 -9.47 6.15 -0.16
C THR A 72 -10.37 7.33 0.15
N GLU A 73 -11.05 7.86 -0.85
CA GLU A 73 -12.04 8.93 -0.66
C GLU A 73 -13.15 8.48 0.30
N LYS A 74 -13.70 7.28 0.11
CA LYS A 74 -14.69 6.69 1.02
C LYS A 74 -14.20 6.54 2.46
N ALA A 75 -12.91 6.24 2.64
CA ALA A 75 -12.31 6.16 3.97
C ALA A 75 -12.11 7.54 4.60
N SER A 76 -11.70 8.52 3.80
CA SER A 76 -11.50 9.91 4.20
C SER A 76 -12.81 10.58 4.62
N ILE A 77 -13.88 10.42 3.84
CA ILE A 77 -15.22 10.92 4.20
C ILE A 77 -15.71 10.31 5.53
N LYS A 78 -15.28 9.09 5.86
CA LYS A 78 -15.62 8.41 7.12
C LYS A 78 -14.66 8.72 8.27
N GLY A 79 -13.71 9.64 8.08
CA GLY A 79 -12.71 10.01 9.09
C GLY A 79 -11.73 8.89 9.47
N LYS A 80 -11.57 7.85 8.64
CA LYS A 80 -10.68 6.74 8.98
C LYS A 80 -9.22 7.17 8.92
N SER A 81 -8.44 6.84 9.96
CA SER A 81 -7.00 7.15 9.99
C SER A 81 -6.20 6.51 8.84
N HIS A 82 -6.66 5.37 8.32
CA HIS A 82 -6.02 4.68 7.20
C HIS A 82 -6.96 3.76 6.41
N VAL A 83 -6.49 3.35 5.24
CA VAL A 83 -7.18 2.40 4.34
C VAL A 83 -6.15 1.58 3.57
N ILE A 84 -6.47 0.31 3.35
CA ILE A 84 -5.70 -0.60 2.47
C ILE A 84 -6.59 -0.90 1.25
N PRO A 85 -6.40 -0.20 0.12
CA PRO A 85 -7.22 -0.40 -1.06
C PRO A 85 -7.03 -1.79 -1.67
N GLY A 86 -8.15 -2.43 -2.01
CA GLY A 86 -8.17 -3.76 -2.60
C GLY A 86 -8.27 -4.89 -1.57
N PHE A 87 -9.26 -5.78 -1.78
CA PHE A 87 -9.58 -6.88 -0.88
C PHE A 87 -8.40 -7.80 -0.60
N LEU A 88 -7.66 -8.18 -1.65
CA LEU A 88 -6.47 -9.04 -1.52
C LEU A 88 -5.47 -8.45 -0.52
N TYR A 89 -5.16 -7.16 -0.65
CA TYR A 89 -4.16 -6.51 0.19
C TYR A 89 -4.59 -6.43 1.65
N ARG A 90 -5.86 -6.15 1.90
CA ARG A 90 -6.44 -6.15 3.24
C ARG A 90 -6.36 -7.52 3.92
N ILE A 91 -6.58 -8.61 3.18
CA ILE A 91 -6.39 -9.96 3.71
C ILE A 91 -4.90 -10.23 3.94
N THR A 92 -4.05 -9.93 2.95
CA THR A 92 -2.62 -10.23 3.06
C THR A 92 -1.93 -9.46 4.20
N SER A 93 -2.38 -8.26 4.56
CA SER A 93 -1.78 -7.50 5.66
C SER A 93 -1.96 -8.21 7.01
N ILE A 94 -3.10 -8.87 7.21
CA ILE A 94 -3.41 -9.65 8.42
C ILE A 94 -2.50 -10.90 8.49
N PHE A 95 -2.27 -11.56 7.35
CA PHE A 95 -1.53 -12.82 7.27
C PHE A 95 -0.06 -12.67 6.83
N PHE A 96 0.48 -11.46 6.80
CA PHE A 96 1.81 -11.17 6.25
C PHE A 96 2.96 -11.82 7.06
N ASN A 97 2.71 -12.15 8.32
CA ASN A 97 3.72 -12.78 9.19
C ASN A 97 3.85 -14.30 9.02
N LEU A 98 3.00 -14.94 8.21
CA LEU A 98 3.12 -16.36 7.92
C LEU A 98 4.37 -16.67 7.07
N LYS A 99 5.03 -17.81 7.32
CA LYS A 99 6.21 -18.23 6.54
C LYS A 99 5.88 -18.42 5.06
N ILE A 100 4.69 -18.94 4.75
CA ILE A 100 4.25 -19.23 3.37
C ILE A 100 4.10 -17.94 2.55
N THR A 101 3.54 -16.87 3.13
CA THR A 101 3.35 -15.59 2.47
C THR A 101 4.69 -14.92 2.19
N LYS A 102 5.66 -15.03 3.11
CA LYS A 102 7.03 -14.54 2.90
C LYS A 102 7.76 -15.26 1.76
N ILE A 103 7.61 -16.58 1.62
CA ILE A 103 8.23 -17.36 0.53
C ILE A 103 7.65 -16.94 -0.82
N ILE A 104 6.32 -16.93 -0.95
CA ILE A 104 5.62 -16.50 -2.17
C ILE A 104 6.04 -15.08 -2.55
N TRP A 105 6.06 -14.16 -1.58
CA TRP A 105 6.43 -12.77 -1.81
C TRP A 105 7.88 -12.59 -2.24
N LYS A 106 8.81 -13.38 -1.69
CA LYS A 106 10.22 -13.39 -2.07
C LYS A 106 10.42 -13.90 -3.49
N THR A 107 9.71 -14.96 -3.88
CA THR A 107 9.78 -15.54 -5.22
C THR A 107 9.25 -14.57 -6.28
N LEU A 108 8.12 -13.91 -6.01
CA LEU A 108 7.51 -12.94 -6.94
C LEU A 108 8.35 -11.67 -7.12
N ASN A 109 9.00 -11.18 -6.05
CA ASN A 109 9.78 -9.94 -6.06
C ASN A 109 11.28 -10.11 -6.35
N ALA A 110 11.76 -11.32 -6.61
CA ALA A 110 13.17 -11.54 -6.91
C ALA A 110 13.55 -10.86 -8.23
N ARG A 111 14.53 -9.95 -8.20
CA ARG A 111 15.25 -9.52 -9.42
C ARG A 111 16.16 -10.70 -9.85
N LYS A 112 15.91 -11.25 -11.04
CA LYS A 112 16.93 -12.01 -11.76
C LYS A 112 17.76 -10.98 -12.50
#